data_AF-A0A401GRU9-F1
#
_entry.id   AF-A0A401GRU9-F1
#
_cell.length_a   1.000
_cell.length_b   1.000
_cell.length_c   1.000
_cell.angle_alpha   90.00
_cell.angle_beta   90.00
_cell.angle_gamma   90.00
#
_symmetry.space_group_name_H-M   'P 1'
#
loop_
_entity.id
_entity.type
_entity.pdbx_description
1 polymer ?
#
loop_
_entity_poly.entity_id
_entity_poly.type
_entity_poly.pdbx_seq_one_letter_code
_entity_poly.pdbx_strand_id
1 'polypeptide(L)'
;MSITDPAATSFARGSHSASRGTSAVAKRSFLRRHPNPTDENIEDHTANIVNEPCVDIMKGKVSDLTGEQRKARTFILKLTSSCIRNVTEVGVKDKWPIPVDGILPERQNEQTGETYINPAFHRDVKHTDNWRLLVRVCDIIYTELSDEKTRPDFMNNTTMRITADTVYELAKVSWNGYKEAYRGQVEDGKRELKEDWKRRLAAEAGMRDLPDTVLDKLGFFEIIRPNWRSVEYSDILHKLWDYFWEDLPPKDRQEFKQRVHSENRSSDDPPSIAPFDFGINRDWYEQHKDKYPHSIMLHDWFSFGDPIGFGTRANETRQGVDLFMPFSNPLSTQLSDLLSTSFFVALSISIQIIVISQ
;
A
#
# COMPACT_ATOMS: atom_id res chain seq x y z
N MET A 1 40.82 69.33 9.31
CA MET A 1 41.16 69.00 7.91
C MET A 1 40.02 68.18 7.35
N SER A 2 39.19 68.86 6.55
CA SER A 2 38.07 68.27 5.82
C SER A 2 38.59 67.70 4.50
N ILE A 3 38.18 66.48 4.14
CA ILE A 3 38.00 66.08 2.75
C ILE A 3 36.74 65.20 2.70
N THR A 4 35.76 65.72 1.99
CA THR A 4 34.49 65.12 1.59
C THR A 4 34.62 64.38 0.26
N ASP A 5 33.68 63.45 0.06
CA ASP A 5 33.04 63.04 -1.22
C ASP A 5 33.75 62.08 -2.19
N PRO A 6 33.02 61.42 -3.11
CA PRO A 6 31.59 61.02 -3.09
C PRO A 6 31.30 59.59 -3.65
N ALA A 7 30.02 59.24 -3.61
CA ALA A 7 29.37 58.08 -4.20
C ALA A 7 29.53 57.92 -5.72
N ALA A 8 29.46 56.66 -6.18
CA ALA A 8 29.09 56.32 -7.56
C ALA A 8 28.19 55.08 -7.59
N THR A 9 26.98 55.32 -8.07
CA THR A 9 25.90 54.43 -8.49
C THR A 9 26.36 53.50 -9.63
N SER A 10 25.82 52.27 -9.73
CA SER A 10 24.99 51.86 -10.88
C SER A 10 24.94 50.35 -11.18
N PHE A 11 23.79 49.99 -11.78
CA PHE A 11 23.45 48.84 -12.62
C PHE A 11 23.05 47.50 -11.98
N ALA A 12 21.73 47.32 -12.00
CA ALA A 12 21.00 46.07 -12.02
C ALA A 12 21.50 45.06 -13.06
N ARG A 13 21.40 43.77 -12.73
CA ARG A 13 20.99 42.71 -13.66
C ARG A 13 20.24 41.62 -12.90
N GLY A 14 18.94 41.53 -13.18
CA GLY A 14 18.14 40.37 -12.80
C GLY A 14 18.61 39.11 -13.51
N SER A 15 18.37 37.97 -12.89
CA SER A 15 18.31 36.70 -13.58
C SER A 15 17.13 35.92 -13.01
N HIS A 16 16.00 36.08 -13.69
CA HIS A 16 14.96 35.07 -13.70
C HIS A 16 15.56 33.80 -14.31
N SER A 17 15.44 32.67 -13.62
CA SER A 17 15.53 31.37 -14.26
C SER A 17 14.30 30.56 -13.88
N ALA A 18 13.34 30.58 -14.80
CA ALA A 18 12.26 29.62 -14.88
C ALA A 18 12.39 28.93 -16.25
N SER A 19 12.60 27.62 -16.25
CA SER A 19 12.23 26.70 -17.34
C SER A 19 12.43 25.28 -16.81
N ARG A 20 11.35 24.61 -16.37
CA ARG A 20 10.62 23.62 -17.18
C ARG A 20 11.56 22.69 -17.97
N GLY A 21 11.80 21.53 -17.39
CA GLY A 21 12.23 20.31 -18.08
C GLY A 21 11.27 19.19 -17.71
N THR A 22 10.23 19.03 -18.52
CA THR A 22 9.38 17.84 -18.59
C THR A 22 10.23 16.61 -18.91
N SER A 23 10.06 15.51 -18.16
CA SER A 23 10.26 14.19 -18.76
C SER A 23 9.30 13.19 -18.14
N ALA A 24 8.38 12.77 -19.00
CA ALA A 24 7.34 11.79 -18.75
C ALA A 24 7.77 10.48 -19.40
N VAL A 25 8.32 9.54 -18.64
CA VAL A 25 8.60 8.13 -19.02
C VAL A 25 8.79 7.38 -17.69
N ALA A 26 8.15 6.28 -17.29
CA ALA A 26 7.14 5.41 -17.85
C ALA A 26 6.35 4.77 -16.69
N LYS A 27 5.02 4.81 -16.74
CA LYS A 27 4.16 3.82 -16.09
C LYS A 27 3.21 3.29 -17.16
N ARG A 28 3.72 2.37 -17.97
CA ARG A 28 2.91 1.51 -18.84
C ARG A 28 2.53 0.24 -18.09
N SER A 29 1.37 -0.28 -18.47
CA SER A 29 0.73 -1.54 -18.06
C SER A 29 0.21 -1.62 -16.62
N PHE A 30 -1.02 -1.18 -16.40
CA PHE A 30 -2.17 -2.05 -16.07
C PHE A 30 -3.46 -1.20 -16.00
N LEU A 31 -3.85 -0.64 -17.14
CA LEU A 31 -5.22 -0.16 -17.37
C LEU A 31 -5.69 -0.87 -18.63
N ARG A 32 -6.42 -1.98 -18.45
CA ARG A 32 -7.34 -2.46 -19.48
C ARG A 32 -8.35 -1.32 -19.68
N ARG A 33 -8.14 -0.53 -20.72
CA ARG A 33 -9.15 0.37 -21.28
C ARG A 33 -10.31 -0.51 -21.71
N HIS A 34 -11.35 -0.56 -20.90
CA HIS A 34 -12.68 -0.79 -21.46
C HIS A 34 -12.99 0.41 -22.37
N PRO A 35 -13.42 0.19 -23.61
CA PRO A 35 -13.87 1.28 -24.46
C PRO A 35 -15.00 2.03 -23.73
N ASN A 36 -14.92 3.36 -23.73
CA ASN A 36 -16.04 4.22 -23.40
C ASN A 36 -17.22 3.78 -24.29
N PRO A 37 -18.37 3.38 -23.72
CA PRO A 37 -19.56 3.20 -24.53
C PRO A 37 -19.93 4.58 -25.07
N THR A 38 -19.84 4.72 -26.39
CA THR A 38 -20.44 5.83 -27.13
C THR A 38 -21.92 5.92 -26.76
N ASP A 39 -22.33 7.14 -26.46
CA ASP A 39 -23.66 7.59 -26.00
C ASP A 39 -24.76 7.46 -27.07
N GLU A 40 -24.67 6.46 -27.94
CA GLU A 40 -25.55 6.30 -29.11
C GLU A 40 -26.12 4.87 -29.14
N ASN A 41 -27.07 4.61 -28.23
CA ASN A 41 -28.23 3.76 -28.49
C ASN A 41 -29.17 3.83 -27.27
N ILE A 42 -29.91 4.94 -27.20
CA ILE A 42 -31.17 5.00 -26.45
C ILE A 42 -32.20 4.36 -27.38
N GLU A 43 -32.26 3.03 -27.40
CA GLU A 43 -33.43 2.34 -27.91
C GLU A 43 -34.57 2.61 -26.92
N ASP A 44 -35.57 3.34 -27.42
CA ASP A 44 -36.83 3.68 -26.76
C ASP A 44 -37.62 2.39 -26.50
N HIS A 45 -37.28 1.68 -25.42
CA HIS A 45 -38.07 0.59 -24.86
C HIS A 45 -39.20 1.15 -24.00
N THR A 46 -40.10 1.90 -24.62
CA THR A 46 -41.40 2.18 -24.04
C THR A 46 -42.36 1.02 -24.34
N ALA A 47 -43.10 0.61 -23.30
CA ALA A 47 -44.22 -0.34 -23.32
C ALA A 47 -43.91 -1.85 -23.22
N ASN A 48 -43.29 -2.25 -22.11
CA ASN A 48 -43.80 -3.41 -21.36
C ASN A 48 -43.45 -3.21 -19.87
N ILE A 49 -44.31 -2.48 -19.14
CA ILE A 49 -44.20 -2.30 -17.68
C ILE A 49 -44.61 -3.64 -17.04
N VAL A 50 -43.69 -4.59 -17.10
CA VAL A 50 -43.70 -5.73 -16.19
C VAL A 50 -43.50 -5.13 -14.81
N ASN A 51 -44.38 -5.45 -13.86
CA ASN A 51 -44.25 -5.06 -12.45
C ASN A 51 -42.98 -5.69 -11.87
N GLU A 52 -41.82 -5.09 -12.15
CA GLU A 52 -40.56 -5.52 -11.54
C GLU A 52 -40.67 -5.33 -10.03
N PRO A 53 -40.29 -6.35 -9.23
CA PRO A 53 -40.36 -6.26 -7.79
C PRO A 53 -39.44 -5.17 -7.29
N CYS A 54 -39.94 -4.33 -6.39
CA CYS A 54 -39.16 -3.28 -5.75
C CYS A 54 -37.92 -3.87 -5.05
N VAL A 55 -36.72 -3.48 -5.51
CA VAL A 55 -35.45 -4.02 -5.00
C VAL A 55 -34.87 -3.08 -3.93
N ASP A 56 -34.35 -3.67 -2.86
CA ASP A 56 -33.50 -2.99 -1.90
C ASP A 56 -32.09 -2.85 -2.49
N ILE A 57 -31.69 -1.63 -2.85
CA ILE A 57 -30.42 -1.32 -3.53
C ILE A 57 -29.17 -1.75 -2.72
N MET A 58 -29.33 -2.11 -1.45
CA MET A 58 -28.27 -2.65 -0.61
C MET A 58 -28.05 -4.15 -0.73
N LYS A 59 -29.09 -4.91 -1.08
CA LYS A 59 -29.03 -6.37 -1.11
C LYS A 59 -28.55 -6.83 -2.48
N GLY A 60 -27.67 -7.82 -2.49
CA GLY A 60 -27.16 -8.44 -3.72
C GLY A 60 -25.89 -7.80 -4.27
N LYS A 61 -25.45 -8.29 -5.44
CA LYS A 61 -24.25 -7.77 -6.11
C LYS A 61 -24.62 -6.51 -6.86
N VAL A 62 -23.68 -5.57 -6.97
CA VAL A 62 -23.87 -4.33 -7.75
C VAL A 62 -24.19 -4.63 -9.21
N SER A 63 -23.75 -5.76 -9.75
CA SER A 63 -24.07 -6.25 -11.10
C SER A 63 -25.55 -6.51 -11.33
N ASP A 64 -26.30 -6.79 -10.27
CA ASP A 64 -27.69 -7.24 -10.34
C ASP A 64 -28.66 -6.04 -10.29
N LEU A 65 -28.12 -4.83 -10.07
CA LEU A 65 -28.88 -3.59 -10.00
C LEU A 65 -29.05 -2.96 -11.38
N THR A 66 -30.23 -2.38 -11.64
CA THR A 66 -30.51 -1.59 -12.84
C THR A 66 -29.59 -0.36 -12.91
N GLY A 67 -29.51 0.28 -14.09
CA GLY A 67 -28.71 1.51 -14.27
C GLY A 67 -29.09 2.61 -13.27
N GLU A 68 -30.38 2.82 -13.06
CA GLU A 68 -30.89 3.83 -12.12
C GLU A 68 -30.65 3.46 -10.66
N GLN A 69 -30.83 2.18 -10.29
CA GLN A 69 -30.53 1.70 -8.93
C GLN A 69 -29.04 1.86 -8.58
N ARG A 70 -28.13 1.57 -9.52
CA ARG A 70 -26.68 1.82 -9.34
C ARG A 70 -26.37 3.30 -9.20
N LYS A 71 -27.04 4.15 -10.00
CA LYS A 71 -26.90 5.62 -9.93
C LYS A 71 -27.36 6.14 -8.57
N ALA A 72 -28.51 5.67 -8.07
CA ALA A 72 -29.04 6.01 -6.75
C ALA A 72 -28.10 5.59 -5.61
N ARG A 73 -27.63 4.33 -5.63
CA ARG A 73 -26.66 3.83 -4.64
C ARG A 73 -25.38 4.67 -4.62
N THR A 74 -24.82 4.97 -5.79
CA THR A 74 -23.60 5.78 -5.93
C THR A 74 -23.83 7.21 -5.42
N PHE A 75 -24.99 7.79 -5.68
CA PHE A 75 -25.34 9.12 -5.21
C PHE A 75 -25.44 9.17 -3.68
N ILE A 76 -26.14 8.22 -3.05
CA ILE A 76 -26.23 8.15 -1.58
C ILE A 76 -24.86 7.88 -0.95
N LEU A 77 -24.00 7.06 -1.56
CA LEU A 77 -22.61 6.89 -1.09
C LEU A 77 -21.84 8.21 -1.11
N LYS A 78 -21.96 9.02 -2.16
CA LYS A 78 -21.33 10.34 -2.24
C LYS A 78 -21.90 11.29 -1.18
N LEU A 79 -23.22 11.32 -0.99
CA LEU A 79 -23.86 12.13 0.05
C LEU A 79 -23.41 11.71 1.45
N THR A 80 -23.45 10.42 1.78
CA THR A 80 -23.01 9.90 3.09
C THR A 80 -21.54 10.18 3.34
N SER A 81 -20.67 9.98 2.35
CA SER A 81 -19.25 10.30 2.44
C SER A 81 -19.02 11.80 2.72
N SER A 82 -19.70 12.68 1.98
CA SER A 82 -19.60 14.14 2.20
C SER A 82 -20.19 14.57 3.54
N CYS A 83 -21.35 14.02 3.93
CA CYS A 83 -22.03 14.35 5.17
C CYS A 83 -21.21 13.90 6.39
N ILE A 84 -20.57 12.72 6.36
CA ILE A 84 -19.65 12.29 7.42
C ILE A 84 -18.55 13.35 7.61
N ARG A 85 -17.89 13.79 6.53
CA ARG A 85 -16.84 14.81 6.60
C ARG A 85 -17.36 16.12 7.21
N ASN A 86 -18.53 16.59 6.79
CA ASN A 86 -19.15 17.81 7.31
C ASN A 86 -19.52 17.68 8.80
N VAL A 87 -20.13 16.58 9.24
CA VAL A 87 -20.51 16.37 10.65
C VAL A 87 -19.27 16.27 11.56
N THR A 88 -18.15 15.80 11.02
CA THR A 88 -16.88 15.69 11.74
C THR A 88 -15.97 16.91 11.60
N GLU A 89 -16.31 17.87 10.74
CA GLU A 89 -15.47 19.01 10.32
C GLU A 89 -14.05 18.59 9.93
N VAL A 90 -13.95 17.63 9.02
CA VAL A 90 -12.67 17.25 8.42
C VAL A 90 -12.78 17.48 6.92
N GLY A 91 -11.93 18.35 6.35
CA GLY A 91 -11.97 18.64 4.92
C GLY A 91 -11.68 17.41 4.06
N VAL A 92 -12.11 17.44 2.80
CA VAL A 92 -11.95 16.30 1.87
C VAL A 92 -10.48 15.92 1.65
N LYS A 93 -9.58 16.90 1.68
CA LYS A 93 -8.13 16.71 1.51
C LYS A 93 -7.39 16.56 2.84
N ASP A 94 -8.08 16.78 3.95
CA ASP A 94 -7.45 16.77 5.25
C ASP A 94 -7.31 15.35 5.78
N LYS A 95 -6.18 15.14 6.43
CA LYS A 95 -5.90 13.95 7.21
C LYS A 95 -6.90 13.85 8.36
N TRP A 96 -7.28 12.63 8.70
CA TRP A 96 -8.10 12.39 9.88
C TRP A 96 -7.29 12.71 11.15
N PRO A 97 -7.90 13.30 12.18
CA PRO A 97 -7.24 13.59 13.45
C PRO A 97 -6.73 12.28 14.08
N ILE A 98 -5.46 12.26 14.49
CA ILE A 98 -4.86 11.14 15.23
C ILE A 98 -4.88 11.50 16.72
N PRO A 99 -5.35 10.61 17.62
CA PRO A 99 -5.28 10.84 19.05
C PRO A 99 -3.83 11.01 19.50
N VAL A 100 -3.56 12.06 20.29
CA VAL A 100 -2.26 12.24 20.97
C VAL A 100 -2.45 11.69 22.38
N ASP A 101 -1.60 10.75 22.80
CA ASP A 101 -1.72 10.04 24.07
C ASP A 101 -3.08 9.34 24.29
N GLY A 102 -3.69 8.88 23.19
CA GLY A 102 -4.99 8.22 23.22
C GLY A 102 -6.18 9.16 23.36
N ILE A 103 -5.96 10.48 23.43
CA ILE A 103 -7.00 11.50 23.54
C ILE A 103 -7.09 12.23 22.20
N LEU A 104 -8.29 12.26 21.63
CA LEU A 104 -8.56 13.08 20.44
C LEU A 104 -8.99 14.46 20.93
N PRO A 105 -8.34 15.56 20.48
CA PRO A 105 -8.76 16.89 20.89
C PRO A 105 -10.21 17.14 20.50
N GLU A 106 -10.99 17.69 21.43
CA GLU A 106 -12.33 18.17 21.13
C GLU A 106 -12.24 19.29 20.09
N ARG A 107 -13.02 19.16 19.03
CA ARG A 107 -13.16 20.21 18.01
C ARG A 107 -14.52 20.85 18.20
N GLN A 108 -14.56 22.18 18.24
CA GLN A 108 -15.80 22.94 18.35
C GLN A 108 -15.99 23.76 17.08
N ASN A 109 -17.24 23.91 16.67
CA ASN A 109 -17.62 24.83 15.62
C ASN A 109 -17.53 26.27 16.15
N GLU A 110 -16.72 27.13 15.53
CA GLU A 110 -16.53 28.51 16.00
C GLU A 110 -17.82 29.35 15.94
N GLN A 111 -18.75 29.01 15.05
CA GLN A 111 -20.00 29.76 14.86
C GLN A 111 -21.10 29.31 15.82
N THR A 112 -21.24 28.00 16.05
CA THR A 112 -22.34 27.46 16.87
C THR A 112 -21.93 27.13 18.30
N GLY A 113 -20.63 26.97 18.56
CA GLY A 113 -20.11 26.45 19.83
C GLY A 113 -20.37 24.96 20.05
N GLU A 114 -20.96 24.26 19.09
CA GLU A 114 -21.24 22.82 19.20
C GLU A 114 -19.96 22.01 19.01
N THR A 115 -19.83 20.93 19.78
CA THR A 115 -18.70 20.01 19.65
C THR A 115 -18.95 19.05 18.50
N TYR A 116 -17.98 18.93 17.58
CA TYR A 116 -18.06 18.01 16.47
C TYR A 116 -17.98 16.55 16.94
N ILE A 117 -18.72 15.68 16.27
CA ILE A 117 -18.69 14.24 16.58
C ILE A 117 -17.38 13.67 16.02
N ASN A 118 -16.60 13.01 16.88
CA ASN A 118 -15.34 12.39 16.49
C ASN A 118 -15.52 10.91 16.15
N PRO A 119 -15.13 10.45 14.95
CA PRO A 119 -15.19 9.03 14.62
C PRO A 119 -14.15 8.25 15.42
N ALA A 120 -14.59 7.23 16.14
CA ALA A 120 -13.72 6.31 16.86
C ALA A 120 -13.25 5.18 15.91
N PHE A 121 -12.38 5.51 14.95
CA PHE A 121 -11.91 4.54 13.94
C PHE A 121 -11.15 3.34 14.51
N HIS A 122 -10.59 3.47 15.71
CA HIS A 122 -9.94 2.37 16.43
C HIS A 122 -10.96 1.38 17.05
N ARG A 123 -12.26 1.71 17.05
CA ARG A 123 -13.36 0.87 17.53
C ARG A 123 -14.15 0.29 16.36
N ASP A 124 -15.12 -0.55 16.67
CA ASP A 124 -16.04 -1.09 15.68
C ASP A 124 -17.14 -0.08 15.31
N VAL A 125 -17.91 -0.42 14.28
CA VAL A 125 -19.02 0.42 13.81
C VAL A 125 -20.17 0.51 14.83
N LYS A 126 -20.23 -0.43 15.79
CA LYS A 126 -21.28 -0.50 16.82
C LYS A 126 -20.95 0.34 18.06
N HIS A 127 -19.72 0.83 18.18
CA HIS A 127 -19.33 1.76 19.24
C HIS A 127 -20.28 2.96 19.30
N THR A 128 -20.60 3.42 20.50
CA THR A 128 -21.61 4.48 20.74
C THR A 128 -21.36 5.74 19.93
N ASP A 129 -20.11 6.18 19.81
CA ASP A 129 -19.75 7.41 19.07
C ASP A 129 -19.93 7.24 17.56
N ASN A 130 -19.52 6.07 17.02
CA ASN A 130 -19.68 5.75 15.61
C ASN A 130 -21.17 5.56 15.25
N TRP A 131 -21.93 4.91 16.13
CA TRP A 131 -23.37 4.77 15.98
C TRP A 131 -24.07 6.12 15.98
N ARG A 132 -23.77 7.01 16.93
CA ARG A 132 -24.31 8.39 16.99
C ARG A 132 -23.99 9.18 15.71
N LEU A 133 -22.75 9.11 15.23
CA LEU A 133 -22.33 9.73 13.97
C LEU A 133 -23.17 9.22 12.79
N LEU A 134 -23.30 7.89 12.66
CA LEU A 134 -24.00 7.27 11.53
C LEU A 134 -25.50 7.53 11.56
N VAL A 135 -26.13 7.51 12.74
CA VAL A 135 -27.54 7.91 12.90
C VAL A 135 -27.72 9.36 12.50
N ARG A 136 -26.87 10.27 12.97
CA ARG A 136 -26.95 11.69 12.60
C ARG A 136 -26.81 11.92 11.10
N VAL A 137 -25.87 11.25 10.45
CA VAL A 137 -25.68 11.30 8.99
C VAL A 137 -26.90 10.74 8.26
N CYS A 138 -27.45 9.63 8.74
CA CYS A 138 -28.66 9.04 8.20
C CYS A 138 -29.85 10.01 8.29
N ASP A 139 -30.08 10.63 9.44
CA ASP A 139 -31.19 11.57 9.65
C ASP A 139 -31.10 12.77 8.70
N ILE A 140 -29.91 13.37 8.55
CA ILE A 140 -29.69 14.52 7.65
C ILE A 140 -30.03 14.12 6.21
N ILE A 141 -29.42 13.04 5.72
CA ILE A 141 -29.56 12.62 4.32
C ILE A 141 -30.96 12.08 4.04
N TYR A 142 -31.55 11.32 4.96
CA TYR A 142 -32.89 10.79 4.77
C TYR A 142 -33.93 11.92 4.78
N THR A 143 -33.75 12.96 5.58
CA THR A 143 -34.60 14.16 5.56
C THR A 143 -34.51 14.87 4.22
N GLU A 144 -33.28 15.10 3.72
CA GLU A 144 -33.04 15.70 2.39
C GLU A 144 -33.69 14.84 1.30
N LEU A 145 -33.37 13.55 1.25
CA LEU A 145 -33.95 12.63 0.28
C LEU A 145 -35.46 12.44 0.46
N SER A 146 -36.07 12.76 1.60
CA SER A 146 -37.53 12.66 1.78
C SER A 146 -38.28 13.87 1.23
N ASP A 147 -37.61 15.01 1.08
CA ASP A 147 -38.19 16.19 0.45
C ASP A 147 -38.19 16.04 -1.09
N GLU A 148 -39.40 15.95 -1.65
CA GLU A 148 -39.64 15.83 -3.09
C GLU A 148 -38.99 16.95 -3.90
N LYS A 149 -38.77 18.13 -3.30
CA LYS A 149 -38.13 19.27 -3.97
C LYS A 149 -36.62 19.11 -4.14
N THR A 150 -35.97 18.38 -3.25
CA THR A 150 -34.51 18.21 -3.26
C THR A 150 -34.09 16.84 -3.78
N ARG A 151 -34.99 15.84 -3.73
CA ARG A 151 -34.77 14.51 -4.28
C ARG A 151 -34.59 14.57 -5.80
N PRO A 152 -33.49 14.01 -6.35
CA PRO A 152 -33.30 13.92 -7.80
C PRO A 152 -34.37 13.06 -8.49
N ASP A 153 -34.83 13.49 -9.68
CA ASP A 153 -35.92 12.82 -10.42
C ASP A 153 -35.71 11.31 -10.65
N PHE A 154 -34.46 10.89 -10.94
CA PHE A 154 -34.13 9.48 -11.18
C PHE A 154 -34.30 8.59 -9.94
N MET A 155 -34.47 9.16 -8.74
CA MET A 155 -34.78 8.43 -7.51
C MET A 155 -36.27 8.25 -7.26
N ASN A 156 -37.14 8.87 -8.06
CA ASN A 156 -38.59 8.69 -8.00
C ASN A 156 -39.08 7.40 -8.70
N ASN A 157 -38.16 6.57 -9.19
CA ASN A 157 -38.49 5.31 -9.84
C ASN A 157 -39.08 4.31 -8.81
N THR A 158 -40.24 3.74 -9.14
CA THR A 158 -40.98 2.77 -8.33
C THR A 158 -40.25 1.43 -8.13
N THR A 159 -39.25 1.12 -8.96
CA THR A 159 -38.44 -0.10 -8.89
C THR A 159 -37.44 -0.11 -7.72
N MET A 160 -37.24 1.03 -7.05
CA MET A 160 -36.33 1.13 -5.90
C MET A 160 -37.04 1.74 -4.68
N ARG A 161 -36.72 1.24 -3.48
CA ARG A 161 -37.19 1.81 -2.23
C ARG A 161 -36.02 2.28 -1.39
N ILE A 162 -35.96 3.59 -1.16
CA ILE A 162 -34.94 4.22 -0.32
C ILE A 162 -35.55 4.37 1.09
N THR A 163 -35.04 3.60 2.03
CA THR A 163 -35.44 3.67 3.44
C THR A 163 -34.33 4.29 4.29
N ALA A 164 -34.64 4.74 5.52
CA ALA A 164 -33.61 5.18 6.46
C ALA A 164 -32.56 4.08 6.69
N ASP A 165 -32.97 2.82 6.82
CA ASP A 165 -32.05 1.68 6.96
C ASP A 165 -31.09 1.55 5.76
N THR A 166 -31.59 1.78 4.54
CA THR A 166 -30.76 1.79 3.31
C THR A 166 -29.67 2.86 3.39
N VAL A 167 -30.03 4.07 3.84
CA VAL A 167 -29.08 5.19 3.98
C VAL A 167 -28.06 4.90 5.09
N TYR A 168 -28.51 4.37 6.23
CA TYR A 168 -27.66 3.99 7.35
C TYR A 168 -26.63 2.93 6.96
N GLU A 169 -27.04 1.88 6.24
CA GLU A 169 -26.14 0.84 5.76
C GLU A 169 -25.12 1.37 4.73
N LEU A 170 -25.52 2.31 3.86
CA LEU A 170 -24.57 2.99 2.96
C LEU A 170 -23.60 3.90 3.72
N ALA A 171 -24.05 4.57 4.78
CA ALA A 171 -23.18 5.36 5.64
C ALA A 171 -22.11 4.47 6.32
N LYS A 172 -22.45 3.24 6.72
CA LYS A 172 -21.47 2.26 7.24
C LYS A 172 -20.41 1.89 6.21
N VAL A 173 -20.79 1.74 4.93
CA VAL A 173 -19.82 1.47 3.84
C VAL A 173 -18.85 2.64 3.70
N SER A 174 -19.35 3.87 3.66
CA SER A 174 -18.54 5.08 3.60
C SER A 174 -17.62 5.22 4.82
N TRP A 175 -18.12 4.97 6.03
CA TRP A 175 -17.34 5.00 7.27
C TRP A 175 -16.23 3.94 7.28
N ASN A 176 -16.51 2.72 6.84
CA ASN A 176 -15.47 1.68 6.71
C ASN A 176 -14.38 2.12 5.73
N GLY A 177 -14.73 2.71 4.59
CA GLY A 177 -13.74 3.28 3.67
C GLY A 177 -12.82 4.32 4.34
N TYR A 178 -13.38 5.15 5.23
CA TYR A 178 -12.58 6.10 6.02
C TYR A 178 -11.77 5.47 7.14
N LYS A 179 -12.28 4.42 7.80
CA LYS A 179 -11.52 3.64 8.78
C LYS A 179 -10.27 3.01 8.15
N GLU A 180 -10.39 2.47 6.95
CA GLU A 180 -9.25 1.93 6.18
C GLU A 180 -8.24 3.04 5.85
N ALA A 181 -8.71 4.20 5.37
CA ALA A 181 -7.86 5.35 5.10
C ALA A 181 -7.15 5.88 6.36
N TYR A 182 -7.86 5.94 7.50
CA TYR A 182 -7.29 6.30 8.78
C TYR A 182 -6.20 5.32 9.22
N ARG A 183 -6.43 4.01 9.07
CA ARG A 183 -5.41 2.99 9.39
C ARG A 183 -4.15 3.21 8.56
N GLY A 184 -4.29 3.42 7.25
CA GLY A 184 -3.17 3.75 6.38
C GLY A 184 -2.43 5.02 6.83
N GLN A 185 -3.16 6.05 7.26
CA GLN A 185 -2.55 7.27 7.80
C GLN A 185 -1.78 7.04 9.10
N VAL A 186 -2.30 6.23 10.02
CA VAL A 186 -1.61 5.90 11.28
C VAL A 186 -0.36 5.07 10.99
N GLU A 187 -0.44 4.12 10.07
CA GLU A 187 0.72 3.34 9.62
C GLU A 187 1.76 4.23 8.94
N ASP A 188 1.35 5.16 8.07
CA ASP A 188 2.23 6.14 7.45
C ASP A 188 2.86 7.10 8.47
N GLY A 189 2.12 7.49 9.52
CA GLY A 189 2.67 8.31 10.61
C GLY A 189 3.71 7.58 11.47
N LYS A 190 3.68 6.24 11.49
CA LYS A 190 4.72 5.41 12.09
C LYS A 190 5.89 5.15 11.15
N ARG A 191 5.78 5.49 9.86
CA ARG A 191 6.91 5.35 8.94
C ARG A 191 7.93 6.43 9.28
N GLU A 192 9.14 5.97 9.51
CA GLU A 192 10.32 6.83 9.57
C GLU A 192 10.34 7.77 8.35
N LEU A 193 10.57 9.06 8.60
CA LEU A 193 10.71 10.04 7.53
C LEU A 193 11.90 9.64 6.66
N LYS A 194 11.80 9.90 5.36
CA LYS A 194 12.85 9.52 4.39
C LYS A 194 14.23 10.05 4.78
N GLU A 195 14.28 11.26 5.35
CA GLU A 195 15.51 11.90 5.80
C GLU A 195 16.12 11.16 7.01
N ASP A 196 15.30 10.86 8.01
CA ASP A 196 15.72 10.11 9.20
C ASP A 196 16.18 8.69 8.83
N TRP A 197 15.42 8.03 7.94
CA TRP A 197 15.75 6.73 7.37
C TRP A 197 17.10 6.75 6.67
N LYS A 198 17.35 7.75 5.81
CA LYS A 198 18.65 7.90 5.13
C LYS A 198 19.79 8.16 6.11
N ARG A 199 19.60 9.03 7.11
CA ARG A 199 20.61 9.31 8.14
C ARG A 199 20.97 8.04 8.91
N ARG A 200 19.96 7.27 9.33
CA ARG A 200 20.16 6.01 10.05
C ARG A 200 20.94 5.01 9.19
N LEU A 201 20.54 4.80 7.94
CA LEU A 201 21.24 3.86 7.06
C LEU A 201 22.67 4.31 6.73
N ALA A 202 22.91 5.61 6.57
CA ALA A 202 24.25 6.15 6.42
C ALA A 202 25.11 5.86 7.67
N ALA A 203 24.55 6.04 8.87
CA ALA A 203 25.25 5.74 10.12
C ALA A 203 25.53 4.22 10.28
N GLU A 204 24.58 3.36 9.92
CA GLU A 204 24.75 1.89 9.89
C GLU A 204 25.82 1.47 8.85
N ALA A 205 25.94 2.19 7.74
CA ALA A 205 27.00 2.00 6.74
C ALA A 205 28.36 2.61 7.14
N GLY A 206 28.50 3.15 8.36
CA GLY A 206 29.74 3.79 8.83
C GLY A 206 29.97 5.21 8.29
N MET A 207 29.01 5.80 7.59
CA MET A 207 29.05 7.15 7.02
C MET A 207 28.38 8.17 7.96
N ARG A 208 28.95 8.36 9.14
CA ARG A 208 28.42 9.31 10.15
C ARG A 208 28.70 10.77 9.73
N ASP A 209 27.85 11.69 10.19
CA ASP A 209 28.02 13.15 10.06
C ASP A 209 28.04 13.71 8.62
N LEU A 210 27.41 13.02 7.67
CA LEU A 210 27.25 13.55 6.31
C LEU A 210 26.23 14.70 6.26
N PRO A 211 26.50 15.79 5.51
CA PRO A 211 25.52 16.84 5.28
C PRO A 211 24.37 16.33 4.39
N ASP A 212 23.19 16.90 4.58
CA ASP A 212 21.95 16.46 3.92
C ASP A 212 22.06 16.48 2.40
N THR A 213 22.77 17.47 1.86
CA THR A 213 23.05 17.60 0.43
C THR A 213 23.82 16.43 -0.19
N VAL A 214 24.57 15.68 0.62
CA VAL A 214 25.28 14.46 0.23
C VAL A 214 24.38 13.24 0.44
N LEU A 215 23.70 13.15 1.58
CA LEU A 215 22.73 12.07 1.87
C LEU A 215 21.62 11.98 0.80
N ASP A 216 21.20 13.12 0.25
CA ASP A 216 20.20 13.18 -0.81
C ASP A 216 20.65 12.48 -2.10
N LYS A 217 21.94 12.56 -2.41
CA LYS A 217 22.54 11.93 -3.60
C LYS A 217 22.84 10.46 -3.40
N LEU A 218 22.96 10.00 -2.16
CA LEU A 218 23.21 8.60 -1.85
C LEU A 218 21.92 7.77 -2.02
N GLY A 219 22.08 6.63 -2.70
CA GLY A 219 21.07 5.60 -2.79
C GLY A 219 21.38 4.46 -1.84
N PHE A 220 20.48 4.21 -0.88
CA PHE A 220 20.56 3.07 0.02
C PHE A 220 19.55 1.99 -0.37
N PHE A 221 19.89 0.74 -0.06
CA PHE A 221 19.01 -0.41 -0.12
C PHE A 221 19.04 -1.12 1.24
N GLU A 222 17.99 -0.92 2.04
CA GLU A 222 17.88 -1.57 3.35
C GLU A 222 17.52 -3.04 3.17
N ILE A 223 18.30 -3.92 3.79
CA ILE A 223 18.04 -5.35 3.86
C ILE A 223 17.35 -5.61 5.19
N ILE A 224 16.03 -5.84 5.14
CA ILE A 224 15.21 -6.21 6.29
C ILE A 224 15.33 -7.72 6.52
N ARG A 225 15.52 -8.15 7.77
CA ARG A 225 15.62 -9.57 8.12
C ARG A 225 14.25 -10.24 8.07
N PRO A 226 14.01 -11.24 7.20
CA PRO A 226 12.77 -12.02 7.25
C PRO A 226 12.81 -13.00 8.43
N ASN A 227 11.81 -12.95 9.30
CA ASN A 227 11.69 -13.85 10.46
C ASN A 227 11.33 -15.28 10.04
N TRP A 228 10.58 -15.43 8.94
CA TRP A 228 10.20 -16.72 8.38
C TRP A 228 11.37 -17.50 7.77
N ARG A 229 12.50 -16.85 7.50
CA ARG A 229 13.64 -17.45 6.81
C ARG A 229 14.59 -18.10 7.81
N SER A 230 15.05 -19.31 7.52
CA SER A 230 16.08 -19.96 8.33
C SER A 230 17.42 -19.21 8.25
N VAL A 231 18.28 -19.43 9.25
CA VAL A 231 19.65 -18.89 9.26
C VAL A 231 20.47 -19.48 8.12
N GLU A 232 20.40 -20.80 7.93
CA GLU A 232 21.10 -21.51 6.84
C GLU A 232 20.79 -20.90 5.46
N TYR A 233 19.52 -20.64 5.18
CA TYR A 233 19.14 -20.05 3.90
C TYR A 233 19.57 -18.59 3.77
N SER A 234 19.58 -17.84 4.87
CA SER A 234 20.13 -16.48 4.88
C SER A 234 21.63 -16.48 4.55
N ASP A 235 22.40 -17.41 5.12
CA ASP A 235 23.84 -17.55 4.88
C ASP A 235 24.13 -17.92 3.41
N ILE A 236 23.33 -18.80 2.82
CA ILE A 236 23.44 -19.16 1.39
C ILE A 236 23.21 -17.93 0.52
N LEU A 237 22.17 -17.14 0.80
CA LEU A 237 21.86 -15.94 0.02
C LEU A 237 22.94 -14.87 0.14
N HIS A 238 23.55 -14.71 1.33
CA HIS A 238 24.69 -13.82 1.52
C HIS A 238 25.90 -14.27 0.69
N LYS A 239 26.27 -15.55 0.74
CA LYS A 239 27.37 -16.09 -0.07
C LYS A 239 27.13 -15.93 -1.57
N LEU A 240 25.91 -16.20 -2.04
CA LEU A 240 25.54 -16.00 -3.44
C LEU A 240 25.65 -14.52 -3.86
N TRP A 241 25.28 -13.62 -2.96
CA TRP A 241 25.43 -12.19 -3.20
C TRP A 241 26.91 -11.78 -3.24
N ASP A 242 27.75 -12.29 -2.35
CA ASP A 242 29.18 -11.99 -2.32
C ASP A 242 29.86 -12.45 -3.61
N TYR A 243 29.59 -13.67 -4.09
CA TYR A 243 30.10 -14.15 -5.38
C TYR A 243 29.63 -13.28 -6.54
N PHE A 244 28.33 -12.97 -6.59
CA PHE A 244 27.79 -12.07 -7.60
C PHE A 244 28.50 -10.71 -7.58
N TRP A 245 28.75 -10.15 -6.39
CA TRP A 245 29.39 -8.85 -6.23
C TRP A 245 30.87 -8.87 -6.63
N GLU A 246 31.60 -9.93 -6.30
CA GLU A 246 32.99 -10.14 -6.69
C GLU A 246 33.15 -10.25 -8.22
N ASP A 247 32.19 -10.88 -8.89
CA ASP A 247 32.19 -11.07 -10.34
C ASP A 247 31.80 -9.81 -11.13
N LEU A 248 31.11 -8.85 -10.52
CA LEU A 248 30.70 -7.63 -11.20
C LEU A 248 31.90 -6.74 -11.59
N PRO A 249 31.96 -6.22 -12.83
CA PRO A 249 32.92 -5.20 -13.21
C PRO A 249 32.79 -3.93 -12.34
N PRO A 250 33.89 -3.22 -12.05
CA PRO A 250 33.84 -2.00 -11.23
C PRO A 250 32.87 -0.92 -11.72
N LYS A 251 32.63 -0.85 -13.04
CA LYS A 251 31.66 0.10 -13.63
C LYS A 251 30.23 -0.25 -13.23
N ASP A 252 29.87 -1.53 -13.31
CA ASP A 252 28.52 -2.00 -13.02
C ASP A 252 28.23 -1.92 -11.52
N ARG A 253 29.24 -2.13 -10.65
CA ARG A 253 29.11 -1.93 -9.19
C ARG A 253 28.66 -0.51 -8.82
N GLN A 254 28.99 0.52 -9.61
CA GLN A 254 28.58 1.91 -9.35
C GLN A 254 27.08 2.14 -9.57
N GLU A 255 26.42 1.28 -10.34
CA GLU A 255 24.97 1.38 -10.58
C GLU A 255 24.14 0.82 -9.42
N PHE A 256 24.76 0.00 -8.57
CA PHE A 256 24.10 -0.58 -7.40
C PHE A 256 24.07 0.39 -6.23
N LYS A 257 22.92 0.44 -5.56
CA LYS A 257 22.75 1.16 -4.30
C LYS A 257 23.53 0.47 -3.18
N GLN A 258 24.04 1.26 -2.23
CA GLN A 258 24.69 0.71 -1.04
C GLN A 258 23.68 -0.13 -0.25
N ARG A 259 23.97 -1.41 -0.09
CA ARG A 259 23.19 -2.31 0.75
C ARG A 259 23.56 -2.12 2.21
N VAL A 260 22.55 -2.02 3.06
CA VAL A 260 22.71 -1.83 4.51
C VAL A 260 21.82 -2.83 5.23
N HIS A 261 22.42 -3.67 6.08
CA HIS A 261 21.69 -4.64 6.89
C HIS A 261 21.20 -3.96 8.16
N SER A 262 19.88 -3.88 8.33
CA SER A 262 19.32 -3.33 9.56
C SER A 262 19.16 -4.43 10.61
N GLU A 263 19.86 -4.29 11.74
CA GLU A 263 19.77 -5.25 12.86
C GLU A 263 18.44 -5.14 13.61
N ASN A 264 17.84 -3.96 13.60
CA ASN A 264 16.66 -3.63 14.40
C ASN A 264 15.32 -3.83 13.67
N ARG A 265 15.36 -4.20 12.38
CA ARG A 265 14.15 -4.38 11.57
C ARG A 265 14.03 -5.80 11.06
N SER A 266 12.88 -6.38 11.34
CA SER A 266 12.47 -7.68 10.81
C SER A 266 11.11 -7.62 10.14
N SER A 267 10.78 -8.64 9.35
CA SER A 267 9.45 -8.81 8.77
C SER A 267 8.91 -10.23 8.96
N ASP A 268 7.62 -10.31 9.25
CA ASP A 268 6.82 -11.53 9.31
C ASP A 268 6.00 -11.76 8.02
N ASP A 269 6.30 -11.06 6.93
CA ASP A 269 5.62 -11.25 5.65
C ASP A 269 6.35 -12.34 4.83
N PRO A 270 5.74 -13.53 4.67
CA PRO A 270 6.31 -14.61 3.88
C PRO A 270 6.18 -14.35 2.37
N PRO A 271 7.01 -15.01 1.52
CA PRO A 271 6.76 -15.08 0.09
C PRO A 271 5.44 -15.78 -0.23
N SER A 272 4.85 -15.47 -1.39
CA SER A 272 3.65 -16.15 -1.90
C SER A 272 3.92 -17.57 -2.41
N ILE A 273 5.19 -17.91 -2.68
CA ILE A 273 5.63 -19.24 -3.10
C ILE A 273 6.38 -19.86 -1.93
N ALA A 274 5.99 -21.07 -1.53
CA ALA A 274 6.67 -21.80 -0.48
C ALA A 274 8.15 -22.04 -0.85
N PRO A 275 9.10 -21.68 0.03
CA PRO A 275 10.50 -22.08 -0.14
C PRO A 275 10.67 -23.57 0.19
N PHE A 276 11.85 -24.12 -0.12
CA PHE A 276 12.25 -25.44 0.37
C PHE A 276 12.28 -25.47 1.91
N ASP A 277 12.08 -26.65 2.48
CA ASP A 277 11.87 -26.82 3.93
C ASP A 277 13.04 -26.29 4.77
N PHE A 278 14.29 -26.50 4.33
CA PHE A 278 15.50 -25.96 4.98
C PHE A 278 15.53 -24.44 5.01
N GLY A 279 14.81 -23.78 4.09
CA GLY A 279 14.68 -22.35 3.99
C GLY A 279 13.70 -21.72 4.98
N ILE A 280 12.92 -22.55 5.67
CA ILE A 280 11.85 -22.11 6.57
C ILE A 280 12.35 -22.12 8.01
N ASN A 281 12.15 -21.01 8.71
CA ASN A 281 12.26 -20.96 10.16
C ASN A 281 11.08 -21.68 10.79
N ARG A 282 11.33 -22.89 11.33
CA ARG A 282 10.32 -23.76 11.92
C ARG A 282 9.58 -23.09 13.08
N ASP A 283 10.30 -22.44 14.00
CA ASP A 283 9.68 -21.82 15.18
C ASP A 283 8.73 -20.70 14.77
N TRP A 284 9.13 -19.91 13.78
CA TRP A 284 8.27 -18.86 13.22
C TRP A 284 7.02 -19.46 12.57
N TYR A 285 7.17 -20.49 11.74
CA TYR A 285 6.05 -21.13 11.05
C TYR A 285 5.01 -21.67 12.03
N GLU A 286 5.44 -22.42 13.05
CA GLU A 286 4.55 -22.98 14.07
C GLU A 286 3.74 -21.90 14.81
N GLN A 287 4.34 -20.72 15.02
CA GLN A 287 3.66 -19.59 15.67
C GLN A 287 2.65 -18.86 14.77
N HIS A 288 2.72 -19.01 13.45
CA HIS A 288 1.97 -18.19 12.48
C HIS A 288 1.01 -18.99 11.59
N LYS A 289 1.23 -20.30 11.38
CA LYS A 289 0.44 -21.13 10.47
C LYS A 289 -1.06 -21.13 10.74
N ASP A 290 -1.49 -20.89 11.97
CA ASP A 290 -2.92 -20.89 12.33
C ASP A 290 -3.53 -19.48 12.41
N LYS A 291 -2.72 -18.42 12.26
CA LYS A 291 -3.17 -17.02 12.37
C LYS A 291 -3.65 -16.51 11.01
N TYR A 292 -4.76 -15.78 10.96
CA TYR A 292 -5.15 -15.07 9.75
C TYR A 292 -4.30 -13.79 9.57
N PRO A 293 -3.76 -13.49 8.37
CA PRO A 293 -4.00 -14.15 7.08
C PRO A 293 -3.02 -15.30 6.73
N HIS A 294 -1.99 -15.54 7.54
CA HIS A 294 -0.94 -16.54 7.30
C HIS A 294 -1.46 -17.96 7.08
N SER A 295 -2.54 -18.37 7.75
CA SER A 295 -3.15 -19.70 7.57
C SER A 295 -3.56 -20.02 6.14
N ILE A 296 -3.91 -19.01 5.34
CA ILE A 296 -4.22 -19.19 3.93
C ILE A 296 -2.93 -19.22 3.11
N MET A 297 -1.95 -18.38 3.46
CA MET A 297 -0.70 -18.24 2.70
C MET A 297 0.29 -19.39 2.91
N LEU A 298 0.27 -20.03 4.08
CA LEU A 298 1.26 -21.00 4.52
C LEU A 298 0.80 -22.46 4.36
N HIS A 299 -0.29 -22.71 3.64
CA HIS A 299 -0.94 -24.02 3.57
C HIS A 299 -0.11 -25.10 2.86
N ASP A 300 0.81 -24.71 1.97
CA ASP A 300 1.68 -25.61 1.20
C ASP A 300 3.14 -25.61 1.69
N TRP A 301 3.47 -24.83 2.71
CA TRP A 301 4.80 -24.80 3.32
C TRP A 301 5.11 -26.13 4.00
N PHE A 302 6.37 -26.56 3.97
CA PHE A 302 6.83 -27.91 4.39
C PHE A 302 6.30 -29.09 3.56
N SER A 303 5.78 -28.83 2.34
CA SER A 303 5.33 -29.90 1.43
C SER A 303 6.37 -30.31 0.39
N PHE A 304 7.44 -29.53 0.22
CA PHE A 304 8.41 -29.71 -0.88
C PHE A 304 9.65 -30.52 -0.49
N GLY A 305 9.96 -30.62 0.80
CA GLY A 305 11.16 -31.30 1.29
C GLY A 305 12.45 -30.55 0.97
N ASP A 306 13.56 -31.14 1.39
CA ASP A 306 14.90 -30.57 1.14
C ASP A 306 15.52 -31.09 -0.17
N PRO A 307 16.26 -30.25 -0.91
CA PRO A 307 17.17 -30.73 -1.95
C PRO A 307 18.34 -31.53 -1.35
N ILE A 308 18.92 -32.43 -2.15
CA ILE A 308 20.12 -33.19 -1.76
C ILE A 308 21.26 -32.21 -1.44
N GLY A 309 21.92 -32.40 -0.30
CA GLY A 309 23.02 -31.54 0.16
C GLY A 309 22.59 -30.33 1.00
N PHE A 310 21.29 -30.19 1.30
CA PHE A 310 20.75 -29.10 2.12
C PHE A 310 19.88 -29.63 3.26
N GLY A 311 19.76 -28.85 4.35
CA GLY A 311 18.87 -29.16 5.47
C GLY A 311 19.00 -30.59 6.00
N THR A 312 17.87 -31.30 6.09
CA THR A 312 17.80 -32.69 6.57
C THR A 312 18.51 -33.69 5.66
N ARG A 313 18.78 -33.32 4.40
CA ARG A 313 19.44 -34.16 3.39
C ARG A 313 20.89 -33.74 3.11
N ALA A 314 21.50 -32.97 4.00
CA ALA A 314 22.91 -32.55 3.87
C ALA A 314 23.89 -33.73 3.81
N ASN A 315 23.59 -34.84 4.49
CA ASN A 315 24.46 -36.02 4.54
C ASN A 315 24.17 -37.05 3.44
N GLU A 316 23.14 -36.84 2.64
CA GLU A 316 22.87 -37.67 1.47
C GLU A 316 23.93 -37.35 0.41
N THR A 317 25.12 -37.92 0.59
CA THR A 317 26.16 -37.91 -0.44
C THR A 317 25.58 -38.61 -1.66
N ARG A 318 25.84 -38.13 -2.89
CA ARG A 318 25.44 -38.78 -4.15
C ARG A 318 26.06 -40.19 -4.26
N GLN A 319 25.63 -41.16 -3.46
CA GLN A 319 26.13 -42.54 -3.45
C GLN A 319 25.61 -43.35 -4.66
N GLY A 320 25.16 -42.71 -5.74
CA GLY A 320 24.48 -43.42 -6.83
C GLY A 320 24.58 -42.81 -8.22
N VAL A 321 25.47 -41.85 -8.47
CA VAL A 321 25.68 -41.32 -9.82
C VAL A 321 27.15 -41.35 -10.19
N ASP A 322 27.69 -42.57 -10.28
CA ASP A 322 28.88 -42.92 -11.08
C ASP A 322 28.57 -42.90 -12.59
N LEU A 323 27.62 -42.05 -13.03
CA LEU A 323 27.53 -41.66 -14.43
C LEU A 323 28.55 -40.55 -14.64
N PHE A 324 29.75 -41.02 -14.97
CA PHE A 324 30.89 -40.34 -15.55
C PHE A 324 30.47 -39.18 -16.48
N MET A 325 30.18 -38.02 -15.91
CA MET A 325 30.37 -36.73 -16.57
C MET A 325 31.80 -36.32 -16.19
N PRO A 326 32.75 -36.26 -17.13
CA PRO A 326 34.10 -35.82 -16.82
C PRO A 326 34.07 -34.37 -16.35
N PHE A 327 34.05 -34.19 -15.03
CA PHE A 327 34.16 -32.92 -14.33
C PHE A 327 35.62 -32.50 -14.25
N SER A 328 36.08 -31.83 -15.29
CA SER A 328 37.16 -30.86 -15.13
C SER A 328 36.61 -29.71 -14.28
N ASN A 329 37.13 -29.55 -13.06
CA ASN A 329 36.89 -28.37 -12.21
C ASN A 329 37.01 -27.08 -13.04
N PRO A 330 36.07 -26.13 -12.88
CA PRO A 330 35.92 -25.43 -11.61
C PRO A 330 34.46 -25.36 -11.11
N LEU A 331 34.29 -25.25 -9.79
CA LEU A 331 33.02 -24.89 -9.12
C LEU A 331 32.34 -23.62 -9.68
N SER A 332 33.09 -22.79 -10.43
CA SER A 332 32.60 -21.62 -11.15
C SER A 332 31.61 -21.96 -12.28
N THR A 333 31.75 -23.10 -12.99
CA THR A 333 30.93 -23.38 -14.19
C THR A 333 29.61 -24.10 -13.88
N GLN A 334 29.54 -24.84 -12.77
CA GLN A 334 28.29 -25.50 -12.35
C GLN A 334 27.33 -24.52 -11.65
N LEU A 335 27.87 -23.56 -10.89
CA LEU A 335 27.08 -22.45 -10.40
C LEU A 335 26.61 -21.57 -11.56
N SER A 336 27.41 -21.31 -12.60
CA SER A 336 26.96 -20.48 -13.73
C SER A 336 25.78 -21.05 -14.52
N ASP A 337 25.65 -22.38 -14.63
CA ASP A 337 24.51 -23.01 -15.34
C ASP A 337 23.23 -23.05 -14.49
N LEU A 338 23.35 -23.23 -13.16
CA LEU A 338 22.23 -23.05 -12.23
C LEU A 338 21.87 -21.58 -12.04
N LEU A 339 22.85 -20.67 -12.17
CA LEU A 339 22.71 -19.22 -12.21
C LEU A 339 22.41 -18.70 -13.63
N SER A 340 21.88 -19.56 -14.51
CA SER A 340 21.19 -19.12 -15.73
C SER A 340 20.13 -18.08 -15.38
N THR A 341 19.78 -17.21 -16.34
CA THR A 341 18.94 -16.01 -16.20
C THR A 341 17.67 -16.22 -15.35
N SER A 342 17.13 -17.44 -15.34
CA SER A 342 15.97 -17.84 -14.53
C SER A 342 16.20 -17.84 -13.02
N PHE A 343 17.40 -18.21 -12.54
CA PHE A 343 17.73 -18.24 -11.11
C PHE A 343 18.07 -16.85 -10.58
N PHE A 344 18.66 -15.97 -11.38
CA PHE A 344 18.79 -14.55 -11.02
C PHE A 344 17.43 -13.84 -10.98
N VAL A 345 16.49 -14.20 -11.87
CA VAL A 345 15.11 -13.73 -11.78
C VAL A 345 14.44 -14.26 -10.50
N ALA A 346 14.62 -15.54 -10.16
CA ALA A 346 14.09 -16.13 -8.92
C ALA A 346 14.73 -15.56 -7.64
N LEU A 347 16.04 -15.25 -7.67
CA LEU A 347 16.77 -14.60 -6.59
C LEU A 347 16.33 -13.15 -6.45
N SER A 348 16.10 -12.44 -7.56
CA SER A 348 15.52 -11.10 -7.58
C SER A 348 14.09 -11.09 -7.02
N ILE A 349 13.27 -12.09 -7.34
CA ILE A 349 11.90 -12.27 -6.79
C ILE A 349 11.94 -12.66 -5.31
N SER A 350 12.90 -13.47 -4.87
CA SER A 350 13.05 -13.88 -3.46
C SER A 350 13.68 -12.78 -2.58
N ILE A 351 14.44 -11.86 -3.18
CA ILE A 351 14.98 -10.65 -2.57
C ILE A 351 13.96 -9.48 -2.61
N GLN A 352 12.94 -9.54 -3.48
CA GLN A 352 11.87 -8.54 -3.58
C GLN A 352 10.91 -8.51 -2.36
N ILE A 353 11.20 -9.26 -1.31
CA ILE A 353 10.42 -9.23 -0.08
C ILE A 353 10.79 -7.96 0.69
N ILE A 354 9.91 -6.97 0.49
CA ILE A 354 9.82 -5.66 1.14
C ILE A 354 10.89 -4.68 0.67
N VAL A 355 10.78 -4.31 -0.60
CA VAL A 355 11.35 -3.07 -1.10
C VAL A 355 10.50 -1.91 -0.56
N ILE A 356 10.89 -1.31 0.56
CA ILE A 356 10.47 0.07 0.86
C ILE A 356 11.40 1.01 0.11
N SER A 357 11.15 1.20 -1.18
CA SER A 357 11.74 2.32 -1.91
C SER A 357 10.93 3.57 -1.58
N GLN A 358 11.35 4.34 -0.58
CA GLN A 358 10.80 5.69 -0.32
C GLN A 358 11.32 6.74 -1.31
#